data_AF-A0A970NF08-F1
#
_entry.id   AF-A0A970NF08-F1
#
_cell.length_a   1.000
_cell.length_b   1.000
_cell.length_c   1.000
_cell.angle_alpha   90.00
_cell.angle_beta   90.00
_cell.angle_gamma   90.00
#
_symmetry.space_group_name_H-M   'P 1'
#
loop_
_entity.id
_entity.type
_entity.pdbx_description
1 polymer ?
#
loop_
_entity_poly.entity_id
_entity_poly.type
_entity_poly.pdbx_seq_one_letter_code
_entity_poly.pdbx_strand_id
1 'polypeptide(L)'
;MNIINKLTLRHLKLNKQRTIVTIIGVILAVAMLTAVPTFVASFLDMMQRSVIADTGNWHVLYNDVPQQNIDIVVNDENTASAALSQDLGYAWLDGSRNEDKPYLFLKSFDEQGFATYNLRLVEGRFPQKSSEILISSSIAENGGVIYRIGDTINLEIGQRHLEQGGNDLVLGQDYGFVEQSADKSGQRFVPAYAQEYTVTGIISPPNFEQYWAPGYTVISYLDKNEMAAGAAVNISVAWQHVNKAANIRANDLAENMGVSSDRVGYNNALLRCYGIMGEDLLSTLY
;
A
#
# COMPACT_ATOMS: atom_id res chain seq x y z
N MET A 1 -58.94 -2.96 -31.11
CA MET A 1 -57.61 -2.30 -31.08
C MET A 1 -56.88 -2.17 -32.43
N ASN A 2 -57.21 -2.96 -33.47
CA ASN A 2 -56.49 -2.91 -34.76
C ASN A 2 -56.68 -1.63 -35.59
N ILE A 3 -57.86 -1.02 -35.53
CA ILE A 3 -58.18 0.18 -36.34
C ILE A 3 -57.39 1.41 -35.86
N ILE A 4 -57.27 1.60 -34.55
CA ILE A 4 -56.52 2.72 -33.96
C ILE A 4 -55.04 2.61 -34.34
N ASN A 5 -54.41 1.45 -34.15
CA ASN A 5 -53.00 1.25 -34.56
C ASN A 5 -52.76 1.53 -36.05
N LYS A 6 -53.70 1.13 -36.92
CA LYS A 6 -53.60 1.35 -38.38
C LYS A 6 -53.68 2.84 -38.74
N LEU A 7 -54.54 3.58 -38.06
CA LEU A 7 -54.64 5.04 -38.20
C LEU A 7 -53.37 5.73 -37.64
N THR A 8 -52.89 5.35 -36.46
CA THR A 8 -51.68 5.93 -35.83
C THR A 8 -50.44 5.74 -36.70
N LEU A 9 -50.21 4.53 -37.23
CA LEU A 9 -49.09 4.25 -38.15
C LEU A 9 -49.18 5.06 -39.44
N ARG A 10 -50.40 5.28 -39.97
CA ARG A 10 -50.60 6.12 -41.16
C ARG A 10 -50.26 7.58 -40.87
N HIS A 11 -50.64 8.10 -39.71
CA HIS A 11 -50.29 9.46 -39.29
C HIS A 11 -48.78 9.66 -39.08
N LEU A 12 -48.10 8.69 -38.46
CA LEU A 12 -46.63 8.72 -38.31
C LEU A 12 -45.91 8.68 -39.67
N LYS A 13 -46.43 7.88 -40.63
CA LYS A 13 -45.88 7.83 -42.00
C LYS A 13 -46.12 9.08 -42.82
N LEU A 14 -47.18 9.85 -42.54
CA LEU A 14 -47.46 11.12 -43.21
C LEU A 14 -46.59 12.27 -42.65
N ASN A 15 -46.25 12.24 -41.36
CA ASN A 15 -45.43 13.27 -40.68
C ASN A 15 -43.97 12.84 -40.45
N LYS A 16 -43.31 12.33 -41.50
CA LYS A 16 -41.99 11.68 -41.41
C LYS A 16 -40.91 12.49 -40.68
N GLN A 17 -40.82 13.80 -40.96
CA GLN A 17 -39.81 14.66 -40.33
C GLN A 17 -39.98 14.73 -38.80
N ARG A 18 -41.20 15.01 -38.34
CA ARG A 18 -41.51 15.10 -36.90
C ARG A 18 -41.29 13.75 -36.22
N THR A 19 -41.73 12.66 -36.85
CA THR A 19 -41.58 11.30 -36.29
C THR A 19 -40.11 10.87 -36.17
N ILE A 20 -39.26 11.16 -37.16
CA ILE A 20 -37.83 10.84 -37.10
C ILE A 20 -37.14 11.60 -35.96
N VAL A 21 -37.40 12.90 -35.83
CA VAL A 21 -36.83 13.72 -34.75
C VAL A 21 -37.22 13.17 -33.37
N THR A 22 -38.48 12.78 -33.19
CA THR A 22 -38.92 12.16 -31.92
C THR A 22 -38.24 10.81 -31.67
N ILE A 23 -38.09 9.96 -32.69
CA ILE A 23 -37.40 8.66 -32.54
C ILE A 23 -35.93 8.88 -32.13
N ILE A 24 -35.22 9.80 -32.79
CA ILE A 24 -33.82 10.13 -32.44
C ILE A 24 -33.75 10.68 -31.02
N GLY A 25 -34.67 11.56 -30.63
CA GLY A 25 -34.74 12.09 -29.27
C GLY A 25 -34.93 10.99 -28.21
N VAL A 26 -35.80 10.01 -28.48
CA VAL A 26 -35.99 8.86 -27.60
C VAL A 26 -34.75 7.96 -27.55
N ILE A 27 -34.13 7.68 -28.71
CA ILE A 27 -32.89 6.89 -28.76
C ILE A 27 -31.77 7.57 -27.96
N LEU A 28 -31.58 8.88 -28.13
CA LEU A 28 -30.56 9.64 -27.41
C LEU A 28 -30.84 9.68 -25.91
N ALA A 29 -32.10 9.89 -25.50
CA ALA A 29 -32.48 9.90 -24.09
C ALA A 29 -32.20 8.55 -23.43
N VAL A 30 -32.61 7.45 -24.07
CA VAL A 30 -32.35 6.09 -23.57
C VAL A 30 -30.85 5.78 -23.57
N ALA A 31 -30.11 6.16 -24.62
CA ALA A 31 -28.67 5.95 -24.70
C ALA A 31 -27.91 6.71 -23.61
N MET A 32 -28.25 7.97 -23.32
CA MET A 32 -27.61 8.73 -22.25
C MET A 32 -27.97 8.17 -20.87
N LEU A 33 -29.24 7.78 -20.67
CA LEU A 33 -29.70 7.21 -19.41
C LEU A 33 -28.96 5.91 -19.04
N THR A 34 -28.56 5.10 -20.04
CA THR A 34 -27.82 3.86 -19.81
C THR A 34 -26.30 4.07 -19.84
N ALA A 35 -25.78 4.85 -20.80
CA ALA A 35 -24.34 5.02 -20.98
C ALA A 35 -23.68 5.76 -19.82
N VAL A 36 -24.33 6.79 -19.25
CA VAL A 36 -23.72 7.61 -18.19
C VAL A 36 -23.47 6.79 -16.91
N PRO A 37 -24.44 6.05 -16.34
CA PRO A 37 -24.16 5.22 -15.17
C PRO A 37 -23.11 4.13 -15.41
N THR A 38 -23.13 3.50 -16.59
CA THR A 38 -22.12 2.48 -16.95
C THR A 38 -20.73 3.08 -17.04
N PHE A 39 -20.60 4.26 -17.66
CA PHE A 39 -19.32 4.97 -17.75
C PHE A 39 -18.80 5.35 -16.36
N VAL A 40 -19.66 5.91 -15.49
CA VAL A 40 -19.28 6.26 -14.12
C VAL A 40 -18.84 5.03 -13.34
N ALA A 41 -19.59 3.92 -13.41
CA ALA A 41 -19.21 2.68 -12.72
C ALA A 41 -17.87 2.12 -13.22
N SER A 42 -17.65 2.12 -14.54
CA SER A 42 -16.38 1.68 -15.13
C SER A 42 -15.21 2.58 -14.74
N PHE A 43 -15.44 3.89 -14.65
CA PHE A 43 -14.41 4.85 -14.25
C PHE A 43 -14.02 4.67 -12.78
N LEU A 44 -15.00 4.48 -11.90
CA LEU A 44 -14.74 4.20 -10.48
C LEU A 44 -13.98 2.87 -10.28
N ASP A 45 -14.33 1.80 -11.00
CA ASP A 45 -13.60 0.53 -10.98
C ASP A 45 -12.14 0.70 -11.46
N MET A 46 -11.93 1.45 -12.54
CA MET A 46 -10.58 1.77 -13.02
C MET A 46 -9.76 2.54 -11.98
N MET A 47 -10.35 3.57 -11.36
CA MET A 47 -9.69 4.34 -10.31
C MET A 47 -9.30 3.45 -9.12
N GLN A 48 -10.22 2.61 -8.66
CA GLN A 48 -9.97 1.68 -7.55
C GLN A 48 -8.82 0.73 -7.88
N ARG A 49 -8.81 0.12 -9.08
CA ARG A 49 -7.73 -0.78 -9.52
C ARG A 49 -6.39 -0.07 -9.64
N SER A 50 -6.39 1.19 -10.10
CA SER A 50 -5.16 2.00 -10.16
C SER A 50 -4.61 2.24 -8.76
N VAL A 51 -5.45 2.66 -7.82
CA VAL A 51 -5.04 2.88 -6.43
C VAL A 51 -4.53 1.58 -5.80
N ILE A 52 -5.21 0.45 -6.00
CA ILE A 52 -4.73 -0.85 -5.52
C ILE A 52 -3.37 -1.21 -6.12
N ALA A 53 -3.17 -0.92 -7.42
CA ALA A 53 -1.89 -1.18 -8.07
C ALA A 53 -0.74 -0.31 -7.53
N ASP A 54 -1.06 0.88 -7.02
CA ASP A 54 -0.10 1.85 -6.51
C ASP A 54 0.17 1.69 -5.00
N THR A 55 -0.87 1.54 -4.18
CA THR A 55 -0.75 1.53 -2.71
C THR A 55 -0.91 0.15 -2.08
N GLY A 56 -1.36 -0.83 -2.86
CA GLY A 56 -1.68 -2.18 -2.41
C GLY A 56 -3.15 -2.37 -2.03
N ASN A 57 -3.58 -3.63 -1.94
CA ASN A 57 -4.95 -4.02 -1.59
C ASN A 57 -5.12 -4.19 -0.07
N TRP A 58 -5.12 -3.09 0.67
CA TRP A 58 -5.38 -3.09 2.11
C TRP A 58 -6.15 -1.83 2.50
N HIS A 59 -6.97 -1.92 3.55
CA HIS A 59 -7.86 -0.85 4.00
C HIS A 59 -7.42 -0.28 5.34
N VAL A 60 -7.00 -1.16 6.27
CA VAL A 60 -6.48 -0.80 7.59
C VAL A 60 -5.15 -1.50 7.84
N LEU A 61 -4.25 -0.80 8.53
CA LEU A 61 -2.96 -1.26 8.98
C LEU A 61 -2.89 -1.12 10.50
N TYR A 62 -2.69 -2.21 11.21
CA TYR A 62 -2.39 -2.18 12.64
C TYR A 62 -0.90 -2.31 12.82
N ASN A 63 -0.24 -1.31 13.40
CA ASN A 63 1.19 -1.35 13.68
C ASN A 63 1.47 -1.94 15.07
N ASP A 64 2.61 -2.62 15.20
CA ASP A 64 3.10 -3.21 16.44
C ASP A 64 2.08 -4.12 17.17
N VAL A 65 1.36 -4.95 16.41
CA VAL A 65 0.45 -5.95 16.99
C VAL A 65 1.25 -7.08 17.61
N PRO A 66 1.09 -7.39 18.92
CA PRO A 66 1.75 -8.52 19.54
C PRO A 66 1.39 -9.83 18.84
N GLN A 67 2.36 -10.75 18.69
CA GLN A 67 2.18 -12.01 17.98
C GLN A 67 0.93 -12.81 18.43
N GLN A 68 0.61 -12.78 19.72
CA GLN A 68 -0.57 -13.45 20.30
C GLN A 68 -1.91 -12.92 19.80
N ASN A 69 -1.95 -11.67 19.31
CA ASN A 69 -3.16 -11.00 18.84
C ASN A 69 -3.33 -11.09 17.32
N ILE A 70 -2.36 -11.66 16.58
CA ILE A 70 -2.45 -11.82 15.12
C ILE A 70 -3.73 -12.57 14.73
N ASP A 71 -4.02 -13.67 15.42
CA ASP A 71 -5.15 -14.54 15.07
C ASP A 71 -6.51 -13.85 15.33
N ILE A 72 -6.57 -12.81 16.17
CA ILE A 72 -7.78 -11.99 16.38
C ILE A 72 -8.10 -11.21 15.10
N VAL A 73 -7.09 -10.62 14.46
CA VAL A 73 -7.25 -9.85 13.22
C VAL A 73 -7.51 -10.77 12.02
N VAL A 74 -6.74 -11.84 11.91
CA VAL A 74 -6.81 -12.79 10.79
C VAL A 74 -8.16 -13.50 10.75
N ASN A 75 -8.72 -13.86 11.91
CA ASN A 75 -9.99 -14.57 12.00
C ASN A 75 -11.21 -13.63 12.16
N ASP A 76 -11.03 -12.31 12.05
CA ASP A 76 -12.16 -11.39 12.06
C ASP A 76 -13.09 -11.67 10.87
N GLU A 77 -14.39 -11.62 11.12
CA GLU A 77 -15.43 -11.92 10.12
C GLU A 77 -15.32 -11.05 8.86
N ASN A 78 -14.88 -9.80 8.99
CA ASN A 78 -14.75 -8.89 7.86
C ASN A 78 -13.35 -8.91 7.24
N THR A 79 -12.41 -9.72 7.73
CA THR A 79 -11.09 -9.90 7.10
C THR A 79 -11.23 -10.78 5.86
N ALA A 80 -10.89 -10.23 4.70
CA ALA A 80 -10.78 -10.98 3.45
C ALA A 80 -9.38 -11.59 3.29
N SER A 81 -8.37 -10.80 3.64
CA SER A 81 -6.97 -11.22 3.67
C SER A 81 -6.21 -10.34 4.63
N ALA A 82 -5.16 -10.88 5.25
CA ALA A 82 -4.29 -10.17 6.16
C ALA A 82 -2.83 -10.45 5.78
N ALA A 83 -2.08 -9.39 5.51
CA ALA A 83 -0.65 -9.44 5.23
C ALA A 83 0.12 -9.05 6.48
N LEU A 84 1.13 -9.85 6.81
CA LEU A 84 2.03 -9.59 7.93
C LEU A 84 3.30 -8.91 7.41
N SER A 85 3.75 -7.91 8.15
CA SER A 85 5.01 -7.24 7.86
C SER A 85 5.76 -6.82 9.11
N GLN A 86 7.07 -6.65 9.00
CA GLN A 86 7.89 -6.13 10.07
C GLN A 86 8.98 -5.23 9.51
N ASP A 87 9.23 -4.11 10.19
CA ASP A 87 10.35 -3.23 9.87
C ASP A 87 11.56 -3.71 10.69
N LEU A 88 12.57 -4.24 10.01
CA LEU A 88 13.75 -4.81 10.64
C LEU A 88 14.78 -3.73 11.01
N GLY A 89 14.76 -2.61 10.29
CA GLY A 89 15.60 -1.45 10.54
C GLY A 89 16.37 -1.03 9.29
N TYR A 90 17.58 -0.51 9.51
CA TYR A 90 18.44 0.04 8.48
C TYR A 90 19.81 -0.62 8.50
N ALA A 91 20.45 -0.69 7.34
CA ALA A 91 21.87 -1.01 7.20
C ALA A 91 22.51 0.02 6.27
N TRP A 92 23.80 0.32 6.45
CA TRP A 92 24.49 1.21 5.52
C TRP A 92 24.60 0.58 4.12
N LEU A 93 24.43 1.40 3.09
CA LEU A 93 24.73 1.03 1.72
C LEU A 93 26.15 1.51 1.38
N ASP A 94 27.12 0.62 1.55
CA ASP A 94 28.51 0.90 1.22
C ASP A 94 28.66 1.23 -0.28
N GLY A 95 29.23 2.40 -0.56
CA GLY A 95 29.42 2.88 -1.93
C GLY A 95 28.21 3.58 -2.54
N SER A 96 27.16 3.90 -1.75
CA SER A 96 26.06 4.74 -2.22
C SER A 96 26.57 6.08 -2.76
N ARG A 97 26.15 6.43 -3.96
CA ARG A 97 26.40 7.74 -4.60
C ARG A 97 25.35 8.78 -4.24
N ASN A 98 24.26 8.37 -3.61
CA ASN A 98 23.21 9.27 -3.17
C ASN A 98 23.41 9.59 -1.69
N GLU A 99 23.91 10.79 -1.40
CA GLU A 99 24.19 11.27 -0.04
C GLU A 99 22.93 11.39 0.82
N ASP A 100 21.78 11.69 0.19
CA ASP A 100 20.48 11.80 0.88
C ASP A 100 19.82 10.42 1.13
N LYS A 101 20.36 9.34 0.53
CA LYS A 101 19.83 7.98 0.63
C LYS A 101 20.94 6.94 0.85
N PRO A 102 21.66 6.97 1.98
CA PRO A 102 22.82 6.12 2.19
C PRO A 102 22.49 4.79 2.88
N TYR A 103 21.22 4.49 3.15
CA TYR A 103 20.82 3.25 3.81
C TYR A 103 20.12 2.26 2.88
N LEU A 104 20.16 0.99 3.27
CA LEU A 104 19.16 -0.01 2.93
C LEU A 104 18.13 -0.03 4.07
N PHE A 105 16.86 0.06 3.74
CA PHE A 105 15.76 -0.11 4.69
C PHE A 105 15.21 -1.53 4.56
N LEU A 106 15.38 -2.34 5.61
CA LEU A 106 14.99 -3.74 5.62
C LEU A 106 13.56 -3.88 6.16
N LYS A 107 12.70 -4.44 5.32
CA LYS A 107 11.34 -4.85 5.68
C LYS A 107 11.19 -6.34 5.44
N SER A 108 10.36 -7.03 6.20
CA SER A 108 10.00 -8.42 5.92
C SER A 108 8.51 -8.52 5.65
N PHE A 109 8.13 -9.37 4.68
CA PHE A 109 6.74 -9.69 4.36
C PHE A 109 6.51 -11.19 4.42
N ASP A 110 5.31 -11.58 4.84
CA ASP A 110 4.81 -12.92 4.59
C ASP A 110 4.38 -13.09 3.12
N GLU A 111 3.97 -14.29 2.73
CA GLU A 111 3.52 -14.58 1.37
C GLU A 111 2.37 -13.66 0.93
N GLN A 112 1.42 -13.39 1.83
CA GLN A 112 0.30 -12.50 1.56
C GLN A 112 0.76 -11.04 1.39
N GLY A 113 1.78 -10.58 2.12
CA GLY A 113 2.36 -9.25 2.00
C GLY A 113 2.92 -8.96 0.61
N PHE A 114 3.62 -9.91 -0.01
CA PHE A 114 4.11 -9.73 -1.38
C PHE A 114 2.97 -9.48 -2.39
N ALA A 115 1.83 -10.17 -2.23
CA ALA A 115 0.66 -10.00 -3.06
C ALA A 115 -0.09 -8.69 -2.74
N THR A 116 -0.30 -8.39 -1.46
CA THR A 116 -1.03 -7.21 -0.99
C THR A 116 -0.37 -5.91 -1.45
N TYR A 117 0.96 -5.82 -1.40
CA TYR A 117 1.71 -4.62 -1.80
C TYR A 117 2.07 -4.58 -3.29
N ASN A 118 1.62 -5.55 -4.09
CA ASN A 118 1.78 -5.61 -5.54
C ASN A 118 3.24 -5.36 -6.01
N LEU A 119 4.19 -6.00 -5.35
CA LEU A 119 5.60 -5.86 -5.67
C LEU A 119 5.88 -6.40 -7.08
N ARG A 120 6.51 -5.58 -7.93
CA ARG A 120 6.82 -5.99 -9.30
C ARG A 120 8.21 -6.57 -9.37
N LEU A 121 8.28 -7.89 -9.52
CA LEU A 121 9.52 -8.62 -9.74
C LEU A 121 10.04 -8.33 -11.15
N VAL A 122 11.27 -7.84 -11.24
CA VAL A 122 11.99 -7.61 -12.51
C VAL A 122 12.75 -8.87 -12.90
N GLU A 123 13.42 -9.51 -11.94
CA GLU A 123 14.22 -10.71 -12.16
C GLU A 123 14.26 -11.59 -10.90
N GLY A 124 14.40 -12.91 -11.08
CA GLY A 124 14.60 -13.86 -9.98
C GLY A 124 13.30 -14.40 -9.38
N ARG A 125 13.23 -14.48 -8.06
CA ARG A 125 12.06 -14.96 -7.31
C ARG A 125 11.89 -14.25 -5.96
N PHE A 126 10.67 -14.31 -5.43
CA PHE A 126 10.40 -13.91 -4.05
C PHE A 126 11.20 -14.75 -3.03
N PRO A 127 11.59 -14.16 -1.88
CA PRO A 127 12.21 -14.84 -0.77
C PRO A 127 11.29 -15.90 -0.19
N GLN A 128 11.84 -17.04 0.21
CA GLN A 128 11.13 -18.13 0.86
C GLN A 128 11.65 -18.41 2.27
N LYS A 129 12.74 -17.74 2.67
CA LYS A 129 13.40 -17.89 3.97
C LYS A 129 13.82 -16.53 4.50
N SER A 130 13.90 -16.40 5.82
CA SER A 130 14.32 -15.17 6.50
C SER A 130 15.73 -14.70 6.13
N SER A 131 16.59 -15.60 5.64
CA SER A 131 17.95 -15.29 5.12
C SER A 131 17.99 -14.98 3.62
N GLU A 132 16.85 -14.82 2.95
CA GLU A 132 16.74 -14.42 1.55
C GLU A 132 16.17 -13.01 1.43
N ILE A 133 16.61 -12.26 0.42
CA ILE A 133 16.21 -10.86 0.25
C ILE A 133 15.97 -10.47 -1.21
N LEU A 134 15.02 -9.56 -1.40
CA LEU A 134 14.79 -8.80 -2.62
C LEU A 134 15.47 -7.45 -2.51
N ILE A 135 16.06 -7.02 -3.62
CA ILE A 135 16.67 -5.71 -3.75
C ILE A 135 15.94 -4.86 -4.78
N SER A 136 15.81 -3.57 -4.51
CA SER A 136 15.24 -2.62 -5.48
C SER A 136 16.24 -2.31 -6.59
N SER A 137 15.78 -2.23 -7.84
CA SER A 137 16.61 -1.79 -8.98
C SER A 137 17.18 -0.37 -8.78
N SER A 138 16.51 0.48 -7.98
CA SER A 138 17.01 1.81 -7.63
C SER A 138 18.35 1.81 -6.88
N ILE A 139 18.73 0.71 -6.22
CA ILE A 139 20.05 0.62 -5.58
C ILE A 139 21.16 0.72 -6.63
N ALA A 140 20.97 0.09 -7.79
CA ALA A 140 21.90 0.20 -8.91
C ALA A 140 21.74 1.52 -9.69
N GLU A 141 20.49 1.91 -9.98
CA GLU A 141 20.20 3.08 -10.83
C GLU A 141 20.51 4.42 -10.15
N ASN A 142 20.19 4.55 -8.85
CA ASN A 142 20.34 5.77 -8.07
C ASN A 142 21.48 5.66 -7.04
N GLY A 143 21.60 4.53 -6.35
CA GLY A 143 22.68 4.30 -5.38
C GLY A 143 24.02 4.01 -6.03
N GLY A 144 24.05 3.53 -7.27
CA GLY A 144 25.28 3.17 -7.98
C GLY A 144 25.96 1.89 -7.49
N VAL A 145 25.30 1.12 -6.63
CA VAL A 145 25.79 -0.16 -6.08
C VAL A 145 25.08 -1.30 -6.80
N ILE A 146 25.84 -2.24 -7.35
CA ILE A 146 25.30 -3.34 -8.15
C ILE A 146 25.37 -4.62 -7.34
N TYR A 147 24.20 -5.18 -7.05
CA TYR A 147 24.03 -6.53 -6.50
C TYR A 147 23.40 -7.43 -7.57
N ARG A 148 23.78 -8.70 -7.56
CA ARG A 148 23.29 -9.73 -8.48
C ARG A 148 22.55 -10.81 -7.71
N ILE A 149 21.66 -11.51 -8.42
CA ILE A 149 20.97 -12.67 -7.87
C ILE A 149 22.02 -13.75 -7.56
N GLY A 150 21.94 -14.31 -6.36
CA GLY A 150 22.90 -15.27 -5.82
C GLY A 150 24.03 -14.62 -5.00
N ASP A 151 24.15 -13.29 -4.98
CA ASP A 151 25.11 -12.61 -4.11
C ASP A 151 24.72 -12.79 -2.64
N THR A 152 25.75 -12.93 -1.81
CA THR A 152 25.62 -12.99 -0.36
C THR A 152 26.07 -11.65 0.23
N ILE A 153 25.18 -10.99 0.96
CA ILE A 153 25.42 -9.69 1.58
C ILE A 153 25.33 -9.83 3.11
N ASN A 154 26.34 -9.32 3.81
CA ASN A 154 26.33 -9.27 5.27
C ASN A 154 25.93 -7.85 5.70
N LEU A 155 24.81 -7.73 6.40
CA LEU A 155 24.24 -6.45 6.78
C LEU A 155 24.29 -6.28 8.29
N GLU A 156 24.91 -5.19 8.75
CA GLU A 156 24.80 -4.74 10.14
C GLU A 156 23.52 -3.90 10.29
N ILE A 157 22.49 -4.52 10.85
CA ILE A 157 21.15 -3.96 10.95
C ILE A 157 21.02 -3.22 12.28
N GLY A 158 20.44 -2.03 12.22
CA GLY A 158 20.27 -1.14 13.35
C GLY A 158 19.12 -0.17 13.16
N GLN A 159 19.03 0.79 14.07
CA GLN A 159 18.02 1.83 14.05
C GLN A 159 18.65 3.21 13.86
N ARG A 160 17.90 4.11 13.26
CA ARG A 160 18.27 5.52 13.13
C ARG A 160 17.65 6.29 14.29
N HIS A 161 18.46 7.10 14.97
CA HIS A 161 18.04 7.86 16.13
C HIS A 161 18.35 9.34 15.94
N LEU A 162 17.51 10.22 16.48
CA LEU A 162 17.77 11.66 16.54
C LEU A 162 17.49 12.15 17.96
N GLU A 163 18.48 12.83 18.53
CA GLU A 163 18.29 13.51 19.81
C GLU A 163 17.69 14.90 19.54
N GLN A 164 16.44 15.10 19.96
CA GLN A 164 15.74 16.37 19.77
C GLN A 164 15.04 16.76 21.09
N GLY A 165 15.44 17.92 21.64
CA GLY A 165 14.82 18.46 22.85
C GLY A 165 14.98 17.58 24.10
N GLY A 166 16.05 16.76 24.18
CA GLY A 166 16.31 15.84 25.28
C GLY A 166 15.61 14.48 25.18
N ASN A 167 14.88 14.22 24.09
CA ASN A 167 14.31 12.92 23.76
C ASN A 167 15.09 12.25 22.62
N ASP A 168 15.29 10.95 22.73
CA ASP A 168 15.90 10.12 21.68
C ASP A 168 14.79 9.48 20.84
N LEU A 169 14.62 9.99 19.61
CA LEU A 169 13.56 9.59 18.70
C LEU A 169 14.09 8.55 17.71
N VAL A 170 13.37 7.44 17.54
CA VAL A 170 13.63 6.48 16.46
C VAL A 170 13.03 6.99 15.15
N LEU A 171 13.81 6.99 14.08
CA LEU A 171 13.44 7.56 12.78
C LEU A 171 12.99 6.48 11.78
N GLY A 172 11.82 6.70 11.19
CA GLY A 172 11.26 5.89 10.10
C GLY A 172 11.71 6.36 8.70
N GLN A 173 11.19 5.65 7.69
CA GLN A 173 11.38 6.01 6.27
C GLN A 173 10.65 7.31 5.91
N ASP A 174 9.70 7.73 6.74
CA ASP A 174 8.97 8.99 6.71
C ASP A 174 9.76 10.16 7.30
N TYR A 175 11.02 9.94 7.69
CA TYR A 175 11.94 11.00 8.10
C TYR A 175 13.21 10.98 7.24
N GLY A 176 13.38 12.02 6.41
CA GLY A 176 14.51 12.16 5.49
C GLY A 176 15.89 12.09 6.17
N PHE A 177 16.93 11.88 5.37
CA PHE A 177 18.29 11.79 5.90
C PHE A 177 18.74 13.14 6.47
N VAL A 178 19.28 13.12 7.68
CA VAL A 178 19.91 14.30 8.31
C VAL A 178 21.33 13.91 8.69
N GLU A 179 22.31 14.51 8.02
CA GLU A 179 23.72 14.25 8.30
C GLU A 179 24.09 14.68 9.73
N GLN A 180 24.96 13.92 10.38
CA GLN A 180 25.50 14.29 11.68
C GLN A 180 26.51 15.44 11.49
N SER A 181 26.22 16.57 12.12
CA SER A 181 27.10 17.74 12.16
C SER A 181 28.32 17.50 13.07
N ALA A 182 29.36 18.32 12.89
CA ALA A 182 30.63 18.21 13.62
C ALA A 182 30.51 18.36 15.15
N ASP A 183 29.42 18.97 15.63
CA ASP A 183 29.06 19.11 17.04
C ASP A 183 28.27 17.89 17.58
N LYS A 184 28.18 16.80 16.80
CA LYS A 184 27.38 15.60 17.05
C LYS A 184 25.88 15.83 17.09
N SER A 185 25.40 17.03 16.70
CA SER A 185 23.99 17.26 16.46
C SER A 185 23.59 16.63 15.11
N GLY A 186 22.47 15.92 15.06
CA GLY A 186 22.02 15.18 13.87
C GLY A 186 21.76 13.71 14.16
N GLN A 187 21.38 12.96 13.12
CA GLN A 187 20.98 11.58 13.33
C GLN A 187 22.20 10.68 13.61
N ARG A 188 21.98 9.63 14.40
CA ARG A 188 22.97 8.58 14.69
C ARG A 188 22.42 7.22 14.27
N PHE A 189 23.29 6.36 13.76
CA PHE A 189 22.97 4.97 13.51
C PHE A 189 23.38 4.11 14.71
N VAL A 190 22.50 3.25 15.18
CA VAL A 190 22.72 2.35 16.32
C VAL A 190 22.62 0.92 15.83
N PRO A 191 23.75 0.23 15.61
CA PRO A 191 23.74 -1.17 15.20
C PRO A 191 23.15 -2.06 16.31
N ALA A 192 22.40 -3.08 15.91
CA ALA A 192 21.74 -4.00 16.83
C ALA A 192 22.24 -5.45 16.63
N TYR A 193 22.26 -5.93 15.38
CA TYR A 193 22.71 -7.28 15.04
C TYR A 193 23.21 -7.34 13.61
N ALA A 194 24.01 -8.35 13.28
CA ALA A 194 24.44 -8.63 11.92
C ALA A 194 23.75 -9.87 11.39
N GLN A 195 23.34 -9.84 10.13
CA GLN A 195 22.73 -10.97 9.45
C GLN A 195 23.18 -11.05 8.00
N GLU A 196 23.44 -12.28 7.56
CA GLU A 196 23.78 -12.59 6.19
C GLU A 196 22.52 -12.91 5.38
N TYR A 197 22.39 -12.30 4.21
CA TYR A 197 21.29 -12.53 3.27
C TYR A 197 21.80 -12.97 1.90
N THR A 198 21.04 -13.85 1.24
CA THR A 198 21.24 -14.18 -0.17
C THR A 198 20.22 -13.43 -1.03
N VAL A 199 20.70 -12.73 -2.05
CA VAL A 199 19.84 -12.00 -3.00
C VAL A 199 19.13 -13.00 -3.91
N THR A 200 17.80 -13.06 -3.86
CA THR A 200 17.02 -14.01 -4.69
C THR A 200 16.29 -13.36 -5.86
N GLY A 201 16.13 -12.04 -5.83
CA GLY A 201 15.42 -11.33 -6.88
C GLY A 201 15.62 -9.82 -6.82
N ILE A 202 15.32 -9.19 -7.96
CA ILE A 202 15.35 -7.74 -8.14
C ILE A 202 13.92 -7.30 -8.39
N ILE A 203 13.45 -6.31 -7.63
CA ILE A 203 12.14 -5.70 -7.79
C ILE A 203 12.27 -4.29 -8.35
N SER A 204 11.22 -3.80 -9.00
CA SER A 204 11.11 -2.36 -9.24
C SER A 204 10.98 -1.64 -7.90
N PRO A 205 11.30 -0.35 -7.83
CA PRO A 205 11.15 0.43 -6.61
C PRO A 205 9.71 0.31 -6.08
N PRO A 206 9.52 -0.08 -4.81
CA PRO A 206 8.18 -0.19 -4.26
C PRO A 206 7.49 1.18 -4.28
N ASN A 207 6.23 1.22 -4.72
CA ASN A 207 5.49 2.49 -4.84
C ASN A 207 5.25 3.20 -3.50
N PHE A 208 5.33 2.47 -2.38
CA PHE A 208 5.23 3.04 -1.03
C PHE A 208 6.54 3.68 -0.55
N GLU A 209 7.65 3.48 -1.26
CA GLU A 209 8.92 4.14 -0.96
C GLU A 209 8.86 5.60 -1.44
N GLN A 210 8.96 6.54 -0.50
CA GLN A 210 9.01 7.95 -0.83
C GLN A 210 10.35 8.29 -1.50
N TYR A 211 10.31 9.22 -2.45
CA TYR A 211 11.50 9.67 -3.17
C TYR A 211 12.62 10.17 -2.23
N TRP A 212 12.24 10.93 -1.20
CA TRP A 212 13.13 11.51 -0.20
C TRP A 212 13.45 10.55 0.97
N ALA A 213 12.97 9.32 0.91
CA ALA A 213 13.24 8.35 1.97
C ALA A 213 14.75 8.09 2.08
N PRO A 214 15.27 7.92 3.30
CA PRO A 214 16.70 7.85 3.60
C PRO A 214 17.33 6.51 3.25
N GLY A 215 16.53 5.48 2.96
CA GLY A 215 17.03 4.17 2.53
C GLY A 215 16.25 3.56 1.39
N TYR A 216 16.95 2.75 0.59
CA TYR A 216 16.34 1.90 -0.43
C TYR A 216 15.72 0.67 0.21
N THR A 217 14.47 0.40 -0.11
CA THR A 217 13.72 -0.72 0.44
C THR A 217 14.29 -2.03 -0.09
N VAL A 218 14.66 -2.91 0.84
CA VAL A 218 15.00 -4.30 0.60
C VAL A 218 14.07 -5.17 1.42
N ILE A 219 13.64 -6.29 0.85
CA ILE A 219 12.50 -7.06 1.40
C ILE A 219 12.89 -8.51 1.62
N SER A 220 12.81 -8.97 2.86
CA SER A 220 13.05 -10.37 3.26
C SER A 220 11.73 -11.12 3.52
N TYR A 221 11.82 -12.43 3.74
CA TYR A 221 10.67 -13.24 4.11
C TYR A 221 10.41 -13.18 5.63
N LEU A 222 9.15 -12.95 6.01
CA LEU A 222 8.69 -13.07 7.39
C LEU A 222 8.15 -14.47 7.63
N ASP A 223 8.89 -15.29 8.39
CA ASP A 223 8.38 -16.56 8.88
C ASP A 223 7.76 -16.39 10.28
N LYS A 224 6.44 -16.59 10.38
CA LYS A 224 5.69 -16.53 11.64
C LYS A 224 6.25 -17.49 12.70
N ASN A 225 6.88 -18.60 12.29
CA ASN A 225 7.43 -19.61 13.20
C ASN A 225 8.81 -19.25 13.76
N GLU A 226 9.55 -18.35 13.09
CA GLU A 226 10.86 -17.89 13.53
C GLU A 226 10.78 -16.61 14.38
N MET A 227 9.57 -16.08 14.58
CA MET A 227 9.34 -14.90 15.39
C MET A 227 9.67 -15.14 16.86
N ALA A 228 10.43 -14.23 17.46
CA ALA A 228 10.72 -14.24 18.89
C ALA A 228 9.44 -14.08 19.72
N ALA A 229 9.39 -14.75 20.87
CA ALA A 229 8.27 -14.61 21.80
C ALA A 229 8.13 -13.15 22.26
N GLY A 230 6.94 -12.56 22.03
CA GLY A 230 6.67 -11.15 22.35
C GLY A 230 7.05 -10.18 21.23
N ALA A 231 7.50 -10.66 20.07
CA ALA A 231 7.66 -9.81 18.89
C ALA A 231 6.31 -9.24 18.44
N ALA A 232 6.37 -8.04 17.87
CA ALA A 232 5.23 -7.36 17.30
C ALA A 232 5.34 -7.34 15.77
N VAL A 233 4.19 -7.39 15.10
CA VAL A 233 4.08 -7.31 13.63
C VAL A 233 3.08 -6.26 13.23
N ASN A 234 3.28 -5.74 12.04
CA ASN A 234 2.33 -4.89 11.38
C ASN A 234 1.38 -5.76 10.56
N ILE A 235 0.07 -5.54 10.67
CA ILE A 235 -0.96 -6.33 9.98
C ILE A 235 -1.76 -5.42 9.05
N SER A 236 -1.60 -5.61 7.74
CA SER A 236 -2.39 -4.94 6.71
C SER A 236 -3.58 -5.80 6.32
N VAL A 237 -4.79 -5.29 6.49
CA VAL A 237 -6.03 -6.05 6.27
C VAL A 237 -6.80 -5.52 5.06
N ALA A 238 -7.16 -6.43 4.16
CA ALA A 238 -8.20 -6.19 3.16
C ALA A 238 -9.56 -6.61 3.73
N TRP A 239 -10.58 -5.75 3.65
CA TRP A 239 -11.92 -6.08 4.13
C TRP A 239 -12.74 -6.80 3.07
N GLN A 240 -13.63 -7.70 3.50
CA GLN A 240 -14.64 -8.32 2.63
C GLN A 240 -15.71 -7.30 2.24
N HIS A 241 -16.17 -6.52 3.21
CA HIS A 241 -17.15 -5.47 3.04
C HIS A 241 -16.57 -4.12 3.47
N VAL A 242 -16.37 -3.24 2.49
CA VAL A 242 -15.80 -1.91 2.69
C VAL A 242 -16.93 -0.91 2.93
N ASN A 243 -17.15 -0.54 4.19
CA ASN A 243 -18.17 0.43 4.58
C ASN A 243 -17.78 1.14 5.89
N LYS A 244 -18.60 2.10 6.34
CA LYS A 244 -18.34 2.84 7.61
C LYS A 244 -18.30 1.93 8.85
N ALA A 245 -19.12 0.87 8.88
CA ALA A 245 -19.13 -0.08 9.99
C ALA A 245 -17.85 -0.91 10.08
N ALA A 246 -17.23 -1.22 8.93
CA ALA A 246 -15.93 -1.87 8.87
C ALA A 246 -14.82 -1.03 9.55
N ASN A 247 -14.85 0.30 9.35
CA ASN A 247 -13.92 1.21 10.01
C ASN A 247 -14.14 1.23 11.54
N ILE A 248 -15.40 1.34 12.00
CA ILE A 248 -15.72 1.27 13.43
C ILE A 248 -15.22 -0.05 14.04
N ARG A 249 -15.56 -1.18 13.41
CA ARG A 249 -15.12 -2.52 13.84
C ARG A 249 -13.60 -2.63 13.90
N ALA A 250 -12.88 -2.03 12.95
CA ALA A 250 -11.42 -2.02 12.95
C ALA A 250 -10.83 -1.27 14.15
N ASN A 251 -11.41 -0.11 14.51
CA ASN A 251 -10.99 0.63 15.70
C ASN A 251 -11.30 -0.15 16.99
N ASP A 252 -12.49 -0.76 17.09
CA ASP A 252 -12.86 -1.60 18.24
C ASP A 252 -11.90 -2.80 18.39
N LEU A 253 -11.48 -3.39 17.26
CA LEU A 253 -10.53 -4.50 17.23
C LEU A 253 -9.14 -4.03 17.71
N ALA A 254 -8.68 -2.86 17.28
CA ALA A 254 -7.44 -2.25 17.78
C ALA A 254 -7.47 -2.03 19.30
N GLU A 255 -8.55 -1.46 19.82
CA GLU A 255 -8.74 -1.24 21.27
C GLU A 255 -8.71 -2.55 22.05
N ASN A 256 -9.41 -3.58 21.57
CA ASN A 256 -9.42 -4.92 22.18
C ASN A 256 -8.03 -5.57 22.22
N MET A 257 -7.18 -5.27 21.24
CA MET A 257 -5.79 -5.73 21.20
C MET A 257 -4.83 -4.87 22.03
N GLY A 258 -5.30 -3.74 22.59
CA GLY A 258 -4.46 -2.76 23.27
C GLY A 258 -3.58 -1.94 22.33
N VAL A 259 -3.92 -1.90 21.04
CA VAL A 259 -3.23 -1.08 20.03
C VAL A 259 -3.83 0.32 20.06
N SER A 260 -2.99 1.32 20.28
CA SER A 260 -3.42 2.72 20.35
C SER A 260 -3.84 3.24 18.97
N SER A 261 -4.75 4.21 18.93
CA SER A 261 -5.34 4.71 17.68
C SER A 261 -4.34 5.38 16.73
N ASP A 262 -3.24 5.95 17.25
CA ASP A 262 -2.11 6.48 16.48
C ASP A 262 -1.31 5.39 15.75
N ARG A 263 -1.44 4.12 16.16
CA ARG A 263 -0.83 2.96 15.52
C ARG A 263 -1.75 2.29 14.50
N VAL A 264 -2.96 2.82 14.29
CA VAL A 264 -3.88 2.35 13.27
C VAL A 264 -3.82 3.27 12.06
N GLY A 265 -3.24 2.76 10.97
CA GLY A 265 -3.18 3.42 9.68
C GLY A 265 -4.35 3.02 8.77
N TYR A 266 -4.75 3.93 7.87
CA TYR A 266 -5.78 3.66 6.88
C TYR A 266 -5.29 3.99 5.48
N ASN A 267 -5.60 3.14 4.50
CA ASN A 267 -5.36 3.44 3.09
C ASN A 267 -6.42 4.42 2.59
N ASN A 268 -6.23 5.69 2.92
CA ASN A 268 -7.19 6.75 2.63
C ASN A 268 -7.43 6.92 1.12
N ALA A 269 -6.43 6.64 0.29
CA ALA A 269 -6.59 6.68 -1.17
C ALA A 269 -7.61 5.63 -1.62
N LEU A 270 -7.48 4.39 -1.13
CA LEU A 270 -8.38 3.30 -1.50
C LEU A 270 -9.78 3.49 -0.91
N LEU A 271 -9.88 3.86 0.37
CA LEU A 271 -11.16 4.10 1.04
C LEU A 271 -11.99 5.19 0.36
N ARG A 272 -11.34 6.23 -0.19
CA ARG A 272 -12.03 7.25 -1.00
C ARG A 272 -12.68 6.69 -2.25
N CYS A 273 -12.07 5.70 -2.92
CA CYS A 273 -12.69 5.03 -4.06
C CYS A 273 -13.98 4.29 -3.68
N TYR A 274 -14.10 3.85 -2.42
CA TYR A 274 -15.32 3.25 -1.87
C TYR A 274 -16.31 4.28 -1.28
N GLY A 275 -16.03 5.58 -1.40
CA GLY A 275 -16.87 6.65 -0.86
C GLY A 275 -16.80 6.78 0.67
N ILE A 276 -15.81 6.16 1.31
CA ILE A 276 -15.54 6.33 2.75
C ILE A 276 -14.56 7.50 2.90
N MET A 277 -15.10 8.64 3.34
CA MET A 277 -14.31 9.84 3.63
C MET A 277 -14.41 10.15 5.13
N GLY A 278 -13.27 10.49 5.74
CA GLY A 278 -13.24 11.05 7.09
C GLY A 278 -13.89 12.45 7.13
N GLU A 279 -14.25 12.91 8.33
CA GLU A 279 -14.91 14.21 8.52
C GLU A 279 -14.04 15.41 8.08
N ASP A 280 -12.72 15.26 8.03
CA ASP A 280 -11.77 16.35 7.76
C ASP A 280 -11.47 16.67 6.28
N LEU A 281 -12.10 15.98 5.32
CA LEU A 281 -11.70 16.05 3.91
C LEU A 281 -12.56 16.89 2.97
N LEU A 282 -13.55 17.62 3.50
CA LEU A 282 -14.26 18.67 2.74
C LEU A 282 -13.47 19.99 2.59
N SER A 283 -12.21 20.05 3.04
CA SER A 283 -11.41 21.27 3.08
C SER A 283 -10.48 21.50 1.87
N THR A 284 -10.44 20.60 0.88
CA THR A 284 -9.53 20.74 -0.29
C THR A 284 -10.22 21.01 -1.64
N LEU A 285 -11.44 21.57 -1.60
CA LEU A 285 -12.03 22.26 -2.74
C LEU A 285 -12.44 23.69 -2.33
N TYR A 286 -11.45 24.53 -2.08
CA TYR A 286 -11.49 25.98 -2.24
C TYR A 286 -10.13 26.48 -2.75
#